data_AF-A0A4Q5LBU1-F1
#
_entry.id   AF-A0A4Q5LBU1-F1
#
_cell.length_a   1.000
_cell.length_b   1.000
_cell.length_c   1.000
_cell.angle_alpha   90.00
_cell.angle_beta   90.00
_cell.angle_gamma   90.00
#
_symmetry.space_group_name_H-M   'P 1'
#
loop_
_entity.id
_entity.type
_entity.pdbx_description
1 polymer ?
#
loop_
_entity_poly.entity_id
_entity_poly.type
_entity_poly.pdbx_seq_one_letter_code
_entity_poly.pdbx_strand_id
1 'polypeptide(L)'
;MLPLLKQTSLTEAGFAPLGASQPIAYVSFNQPAAYIPASEIRYVHACQAQDGARLYVYSWLDAPGYLLTTQPRITSLSHIFAELDTDDPQELQTAVDAFFHQHGGAYSYPAIGCN
;
A
#
# COMPACT_ATOMS: atom_id res chain seq x y z
N MET A 1 -8.38 -12.18 -9.11
CA MET A 1 -7.05 -12.00 -9.74
C MET A 1 -6.94 -10.53 -10.07
N LEU A 2 -5.87 -9.84 -9.67
CA LEU A 2 -5.71 -8.40 -9.96
C LEU A 2 -5.59 -8.21 -11.48
N PRO A 3 -6.15 -7.13 -12.06
CA PRO A 3 -5.85 -6.76 -13.43
C PRO A 3 -4.33 -6.68 -13.66
N LEU A 4 -3.85 -7.22 -14.79
CA LEU A 4 -2.41 -7.30 -15.09
C LEU A 4 -1.70 -5.96 -14.99
N LEU A 5 -2.35 -4.88 -15.44
CA LEU A 5 -1.82 -3.52 -15.37
C LEU A 5 -1.54 -3.07 -13.93
N LYS A 6 -2.52 -3.19 -13.03
CA LYS A 6 -2.32 -2.87 -11.61
C LYS A 6 -1.23 -3.72 -10.98
N GLN A 7 -1.19 -5.01 -11.32
CA GLN A 7 -0.14 -5.91 -10.81
C GLN A 7 1.25 -5.46 -11.28
N THR A 8 1.38 -5.05 -12.53
CA THR A 8 2.63 -4.48 -13.06
C THR A 8 2.99 -3.19 -12.34
N SER A 9 2.06 -2.23 -12.20
CA SER A 9 2.32 -0.96 -11.52
C SER A 9 2.76 -1.13 -10.07
N LEU A 10 2.13 -2.05 -9.33
CA LEU A 10 2.53 -2.37 -7.96
C LEU A 10 3.93 -3.01 -7.91
N THR A 11 4.21 -3.95 -8.81
CA THR A 11 5.51 -4.61 -8.85
C THR A 11 6.63 -3.63 -9.23
N GLU A 12 6.36 -2.74 -10.19
CA GLU A 12 7.28 -1.66 -10.58
C GLU A 12 7.50 -0.66 -9.44
N ALA A 13 6.46 -0.33 -8.67
CA ALA A 13 6.56 0.48 -7.46
C ALA A 13 7.19 -0.27 -6.26
N GLY A 14 7.73 -1.48 -6.45
CA GLY A 14 8.48 -2.22 -5.42
C GLY A 14 7.63 -3.04 -4.45
N PHE A 15 6.36 -3.28 -4.77
CA PHE A 15 5.46 -4.06 -3.93
C PHE A 15 5.46 -5.56 -4.27
N ALA A 16 5.38 -6.38 -3.22
CA ALA A 16 5.23 -7.83 -3.32
C ALA A 16 3.96 -8.31 -2.59
N PRO A 17 3.24 -9.32 -3.12
CA PRO A 17 1.99 -9.78 -2.53
C PRO A 17 2.21 -10.33 -1.11
N LEU A 18 1.39 -9.89 -0.18
CA LEU A 18 1.30 -10.45 1.16
C LEU A 18 0.56 -11.79 1.04
N GLY A 19 1.25 -12.90 1.29
CA GLY A 19 0.64 -14.24 1.21
C GLY A 19 -0.68 -14.31 2.00
N ALA A 20 -1.66 -15.09 1.50
CA ALA A 20 -3.07 -15.11 1.92
C ALA A 20 -3.34 -15.59 3.38
N SER A 21 -2.33 -15.67 4.24
CA SER A 21 -2.38 -16.37 5.53
C SER A 21 -2.80 -15.49 6.72
N GLN A 22 -3.25 -14.26 6.52
CA GLN A 22 -3.62 -13.36 7.63
C GLN A 22 -5.09 -12.93 7.59
N PRO A 23 -5.98 -13.55 8.41
CA PRO A 23 -7.42 -13.30 8.39
C PRO A 23 -7.78 -11.92 8.92
N ILE A 24 -8.51 -11.10 8.15
CA ILE A 24 -8.90 -9.71 8.45
C ILE A 24 -9.53 -9.59 9.85
N ALA A 25 -9.00 -8.72 10.71
CA ALA A 25 -9.66 -8.31 11.93
C ALA A 25 -10.32 -6.97 11.62
N TYR A 26 -11.62 -7.02 11.34
CA TYR A 26 -12.45 -5.83 11.16
C TYR A 26 -12.60 -5.14 12.51
N VAL A 27 -12.28 -3.86 12.60
CA VAL A 27 -12.62 -3.04 13.76
C VAL A 27 -13.72 -2.09 13.33
N SER A 28 -14.94 -2.40 13.74
CA SER A 28 -16.10 -1.51 13.58
C SER A 28 -15.89 -0.28 14.46
N PHE A 29 -15.36 0.80 13.89
CA PHE A 29 -15.50 2.11 14.49
C PHE A 29 -16.75 2.80 13.94
N ASN A 30 -17.44 3.51 14.82
CA ASN A 30 -18.76 4.10 14.62
C ASN A 30 -18.74 5.37 13.72
N GLN A 31 -17.83 5.40 12.75
CA GLN A 31 -17.72 6.30 11.59
C GLN A 31 -17.06 5.46 10.48
N PRO A 32 -17.52 5.52 9.22
CA PRO A 32 -17.55 4.35 8.34
C PRO A 32 -16.16 3.89 7.91
N ALA A 33 -15.61 2.94 8.65
CA ALA A 33 -14.62 1.98 8.15
C ALA A 33 -15.31 0.97 7.21
N ALA A 34 -16.04 1.48 6.22
CA ALA A 34 -16.77 0.73 5.20
C ALA A 34 -15.99 0.63 3.89
N TYR A 35 -14.67 0.85 3.91
CA TYR A 35 -13.92 1.23 2.72
C TYR A 35 -12.98 0.15 2.15
N ILE A 36 -12.92 -1.03 2.78
CA ILE A 36 -11.96 -2.07 2.41
C ILE A 36 -12.75 -3.36 2.12
N PRO A 37 -13.14 -3.59 0.85
CA PRO A 37 -13.97 -4.73 0.48
C PRO A 37 -13.19 -6.03 0.65
N ALA A 38 -13.81 -7.07 1.20
CA ALA A 38 -13.19 -8.38 1.49
C ALA A 38 -12.42 -9.05 0.32
N SER A 39 -12.59 -8.52 -0.90
CA SER A 39 -11.91 -8.90 -2.13
C SER A 39 -10.59 -8.15 -2.40
N GLU A 40 -10.05 -7.33 -1.50
CA GLU A 40 -8.76 -6.66 -1.76
C GLU A 40 -7.58 -7.63 -1.92
N ILE A 41 -6.55 -7.18 -2.63
CA ILE A 41 -5.23 -7.82 -2.57
C ILE A 41 -4.27 -6.88 -1.85
N ARG A 42 -3.52 -7.43 -0.90
CA ARG A 42 -2.54 -6.69 -0.11
C ARG A 42 -1.14 -6.96 -0.62
N TYR A 43 -0.36 -5.89 -0.67
CA TYR A 43 1.06 -5.97 -0.94
C TYR A 43 1.84 -5.25 0.15
N VAL A 44 3.09 -5.66 0.32
CA VAL A 44 4.08 -4.98 1.16
C VAL A 44 5.18 -4.47 0.26
N HIS A 45 5.63 -3.25 0.51
CA HIS A 45 6.78 -2.70 -0.18
C HIS A 45 8.03 -3.47 0.25
N ALA A 46 8.92 -3.78 -0.70
CA ALA A 46 10.11 -4.60 -0.43
C ALA A 46 11.07 -3.92 0.57
N CYS A 47 11.12 -2.59 0.56
CA CYS A 47 11.94 -1.81 1.49
C CYS A 47 11.17 -1.30 2.70
N GLN A 48 11.88 -1.23 3.82
CA GLN A 48 11.49 -0.51 5.03
C GLN A 48 12.08 0.90 4.97
N ALA A 49 11.38 1.90 5.52
CA ALA A 49 11.91 3.24 5.66
C ALA A 49 12.98 3.30 6.78
N GLN A 50 13.72 4.41 6.83
CA GLN A 50 14.88 4.56 7.73
C GLN A 50 14.49 4.46 9.21
N ASP A 51 13.31 4.97 9.58
CA ASP A 51 12.78 4.90 10.93
C ASP A 51 12.15 3.54 11.30
N GLY A 52 12.21 2.57 10.38
CA GLY A 52 11.59 1.26 10.56
C GLY A 52 10.13 1.17 10.11
N ALA A 53 9.54 2.23 9.54
CA ALA A 53 8.19 2.14 9.00
C ALA A 53 8.15 1.23 7.77
N ARG A 54 7.06 0.45 7.64
CA ARG A 54 6.79 -0.38 6.46
C ARG A 54 5.63 0.21 5.69
N LEU A 55 5.70 0.15 4.38
CA LEU A 55 4.62 0.55 3.51
C LEU A 55 3.87 -0.68 3.02
N TYR A 56 2.55 -0.64 3.18
CA TYR A 56 1.62 -1.62 2.66
C TYR A 56 0.67 -0.92 1.70
N VAL A 57 0.12 -1.68 0.78
CA VAL A 57 -0.92 -1.18 -0.12
C VAL A 57 -2.03 -2.20 -0.24
N TYR A 58 -3.24 -1.68 -0.13
CA TYR A 58 -4.45 -2.40 -0.47
C TYR A 58 -4.87 -1.96 -1.87
N SER A 59 -5.11 -2.93 -2.76
CA SER A 59 -5.58 -2.66 -4.12
C SER A 59 -6.95 -3.27 -4.34
N TRP A 60 -7.86 -2.46 -4.91
CA TRP A 60 -9.22 -2.89 -5.21
C TRP A 60 -9.23 -3.74 -6.47
N LEU A 61 -9.86 -4.92 -6.39
CA LEU A 61 -9.99 -5.82 -7.54
C LEU A 61 -10.92 -5.26 -8.61
N ASP A 62 -12.06 -4.71 -8.17
CA ASP A 62 -13.20 -4.36 -9.04
C ASP A 62 -13.39 -2.84 -9.19
N ALA A 63 -12.48 -2.04 -8.63
CA ALA A 63 -12.51 -0.58 -8.67
C ALA A 63 -11.10 -0.03 -8.87
N PRO A 64 -10.92 1.17 -9.43
CA PRO A 64 -9.62 1.84 -9.45
C PRO A 64 -9.19 2.24 -8.05
N GLY A 65 -7.88 2.48 -7.88
CA GLY A 65 -7.34 3.09 -6.68
C GLY A 65 -6.59 2.15 -5.75
N TYR A 66 -5.94 2.79 -4.79
CA TYR A 66 -5.05 2.19 -3.81
C TYR A 66 -5.22 2.86 -2.45
N LEU A 67 -5.08 2.08 -1.38
CA LEU A 67 -4.97 2.60 -0.03
C LEU A 67 -3.60 2.21 0.54
N LEU A 68 -2.75 3.20 0.74
CA LEU A 68 -1.41 3.04 1.28
C LEU A 68 -1.43 3.19 2.80
N THR A 69 -0.76 2.27 3.49
CA THR A 69 -0.82 2.20 4.95
C THR A 69 0.54 1.87 5.57
N THR A 70 0.72 2.27 6.82
CA THR A 70 1.93 1.96 7.61
C THR A 70 1.79 0.67 8.42
N GLN A 71 0.61 0.05 8.37
CA GLN A 71 0.28 -1.17 9.10
C GLN A 71 -0.37 -2.20 8.17
N PRO A 72 -0.14 -3.51 8.38
CA PRO A 72 -0.75 -4.57 7.58
C PRO A 72 -2.26 -4.72 7.82
N ARG A 73 -2.80 -4.01 8.84
CA ARG A 73 -4.21 -3.90 9.16
C ARG A 73 -4.56 -2.48 9.56
N ILE A 74 -5.61 -1.95 8.96
CA ILE A 74 -6.17 -0.65 9.36
C ILE A 74 -7.12 -0.87 10.52
N THR A 75 -6.70 -0.43 11.70
CA THR A 75 -7.53 -0.39 12.90
C THR A 75 -7.77 1.05 13.37
N SER A 76 -7.17 2.03 12.69
CA SER A 76 -7.23 3.46 12.98
C SER A 76 -6.93 4.24 11.70
N LEU A 77 -7.51 5.43 11.56
CA LEU A 77 -7.18 6.35 10.47
C LEU A 77 -5.70 6.76 10.48
N SER A 78 -5.04 6.74 11.64
CA SER A 78 -3.62 7.01 11.76
C SER A 78 -2.72 5.97 11.07
N HIS A 79 -3.27 4.85 10.61
CA HIS A 79 -2.54 3.85 9.83
C HIS A 79 -2.56 4.18 8.32
N ILE A 80 -3.47 5.05 7.88
CA ILE A 80 -3.59 5.46 6.48
C ILE A 80 -2.51 6.50 6.21
N PHE A 81 -1.69 6.22 5.20
CA PHE A 81 -0.70 7.16 4.70
C PHE A 81 -1.28 7.99 3.55
N ALA A 82 -1.87 7.32 2.56
CA ALA A 82 -2.47 7.97 1.40
C ALA A 82 -3.61 7.12 0.83
N GLU A 83 -4.60 7.78 0.22
CA GLU A 83 -5.65 7.17 -0.57
C GLU A 83 -5.56 7.72 -1.99
N LEU A 84 -5.53 6.83 -2.97
CA LEU A 84 -5.45 7.15 -4.40
C LEU A 84 -6.73 6.64 -5.06
N ASP A 85 -7.45 7.53 -5.75
CA ASP A 85 -8.69 7.18 -6.45
C ASP A 85 -8.46 6.56 -7.83
N THR A 86 -7.22 6.60 -8.33
CA THR A 86 -6.85 6.17 -9.68
C THR A 86 -5.83 5.02 -9.65
N ASP A 87 -5.73 4.32 -10.79
CA ASP A 87 -4.68 3.33 -11.00
C ASP A 87 -3.42 3.94 -11.66
N ASP A 88 -3.25 5.27 -11.62
CA ASP A 88 -2.12 5.95 -12.26
C ASP A 88 -0.79 5.54 -11.59
N PRO A 89 0.15 4.93 -12.33
CA PRO A 89 1.47 4.57 -11.81
C PRO A 89 2.25 5.76 -11.27
N GLN A 90 2.07 6.97 -11.83
CA GLN A 90 2.76 8.17 -11.37
C GLN A 90 2.23 8.65 -10.02
N GLU A 91 0.93 8.61 -9.80
CA GLU A 91 0.33 8.92 -8.48
C GLU A 91 0.81 7.92 -7.43
N LEU A 92 0.85 6.62 -7.77
CA LEU A 92 1.38 5.58 -6.91
C LEU A 92 2.85 5.83 -6.55
N GLN A 93 3.69 6.12 -7.54
CA GLN A 93 5.11 6.38 -7.30
C GLN A 93 5.33 7.64 -6.44
N THR A 94 4.57 8.70 -6.71
CA THR A 94 4.62 9.95 -5.93
C THR A 94 4.27 9.70 -4.46
N ALA A 95 3.26 8.87 -4.20
CA ALA A 95 2.90 8.49 -2.83
C ALA A 95 3.98 7.65 -2.15
N VAL A 96 4.62 6.71 -2.88
CA VAL A 96 5.76 5.92 -2.36
C VAL A 96 6.93 6.83 -2.00
N ASP A 97 7.31 7.76 -2.89
CA ASP A 97 8.41 8.68 -2.66
C ASP A 97 8.14 9.60 -1.47
N ALA A 98 6.90 10.12 -1.35
CA ALA A 98 6.46 10.91 -0.22
C ALA A 98 6.56 10.14 1.11
N PHE A 99 6.18 8.86 1.11
CA PHE A 99 6.31 8.00 2.29
C PHE A 99 7.76 7.89 2.73
N PHE A 100 8.68 7.55 1.82
CA PHE A 100 10.09 7.40 2.18
C PHE A 100 10.69 8.73 2.63
N HIS A 101 10.39 9.83 1.95
CA HIS A 101 10.85 11.16 2.35
C HIS A 101 10.39 11.54 3.76
N GLN A 102 9.13 11.28 4.10
CA GLN A 102 8.58 11.56 5.43
C GLN A 102 9.21 10.69 6.52
N HIS A 103 9.57 9.45 6.20
CA HIS A 103 10.15 8.48 7.13
C HIS A 103 11.69 8.42 7.06
N GLY A 104 12.33 9.48 6.54
CA GLY A 104 13.79 9.67 6.51
C GLY A 104 14.55 8.86 5.44
N GLY A 105 13.86 8.07 4.63
CA GLY A 105 14.44 7.32 3.52
C GLY A 105 14.51 8.13 2.23
N ALA A 106 15.44 7.75 1.35
CA ALA A 106 15.38 8.06 -0.07
C ALA A 106 15.13 6.75 -0.83
N TYR A 107 14.00 6.68 -1.54
CA TYR A 107 13.76 5.61 -2.51
C TYR A 107 14.35 6.04 -3.85
N SER A 108 15.21 5.21 -4.45
CA SER A 108 15.67 5.40 -5.83
C SER A 108 15.32 4.17 -6.64
N TYR A 109 14.47 4.34 -7.65
CA TYR A 109 14.17 3.30 -8.65
C TYR A 109 15.23 3.28 -9.76
N PRO A 110 15.63 2.11 -10.31
CA PRO A 110 15.25 0.76 -9.89
C PRO A 110 15.86 0.43 -8.52
N ALA A 111 15.14 -0.38 -7.73
CA ALA A 111 15.51 -0.78 -6.37
C ALA A 111 16.86 -1.52 -6.30
N ILE A 112 17.96 -0.78 -6.43
CA ILE A 112 19.32 -1.23 -6.15
C ILE A 112 19.53 -0.98 -4.66
N GLY A 113 19.01 -1.89 -3.85
CA GLY A 113 19.23 -1.92 -2.41
C GLY A 113 18.34 -0.95 -1.63
N CYS A 114 17.57 -1.50 -0.70
CA CYS A 114 17.10 -0.73 0.43
C CYS A 114 18.35 -0.27 1.21
N ASN A 115 18.53 1.05 1.37
CA ASN A 115 19.62 1.61 2.18
C ASN A 115 19.47 1.25 3.65
#